data_AF-A0A254S5J1-F1
#
_entry.id   AF-A0A254S5J1-F1
#
_cell.length_a   1.000
_cell.length_b   1.000
_cell.length_c   1.000
_cell.angle_alpha   90.00
_cell.angle_beta   90.00
_cell.angle_gamma   90.00
#
_symmetry.space_group_name_H-M   'P 1'
#
loop_
_entity.id
_entity.type
_entity.pdbx_description
1 polymer ?
#
loop_
_entity_poly.entity_id
_entity_poly.type
_entity_poly.pdbx_seq_one_letter_code
_entity_poly.pdbx_strand_id
1 'polypeptide(L)'
;MSTHSLADKLVIMAILALPYDAIPHILPFVYRPLSLYFIVAAFAIYLLQNHGRFSLPKPVIQILFFSVVSVSVGSVVLLYHTGSFVGLKYYVPGLAMGMLSVIVFSQFLSRHKDPDFPKTVLKYVGYAYIPAMFLGTLETLSCYHILPHVFKSVINTIFGGWQEFRPCLTNSEASYASQHMVFAIFVYAYLYKVFHLKKWMYCTIVAAMLLLFTVSTKGYLLIILSVAFYGVFSSIAKGNFQKMVLKSIAVLFVLALICFAMYQVLLLDPGTYFAKRVLEFKSISETIESDSSAFVRLGLPMIALKMFLHNPLLGLGAGGCHVFTLEYIQRFMPFAMNLNDVLYMRKTGNAMSSAIIFQVLANFGVYGFVLFIRPLVVIWKRNKKIVASIRSFALLFSFFIVQVVQSGNWAYMHMWFLFAFFSIKRSESYSSFAGPSKNG
;
A
#
# COMPACT_ATOMS: atom_id res chain seq x y z
N MET A 1 7.72 -21.66 27.09
CA MET A 1 6.98 -20.72 26.22
C MET A 1 6.48 -19.57 27.10
N SER A 2 7.08 -18.38 26.99
CA SER A 2 6.63 -17.21 27.75
C SER A 2 5.20 -16.88 27.36
N THR A 3 4.32 -16.69 28.35
CA THR A 3 2.95 -16.23 28.13
C THR A 3 2.96 -14.89 27.38
N HIS A 4 2.60 -14.92 26.09
CA HIS A 4 2.45 -13.68 25.32
C HIS A 4 1.46 -12.77 26.04
N SER A 5 1.85 -11.51 26.24
CA SER A 5 0.98 -10.53 26.89
C SER A 5 -0.32 -10.38 26.08
N LEU A 6 -1.43 -10.00 26.74
CA LEU A 6 -2.70 -9.79 26.04
C LEU A 6 -2.54 -8.81 24.84
N ALA A 7 -1.70 -7.79 24.99
CA ALA A 7 -1.35 -6.88 23.92
C ALA A 7 -0.68 -7.59 22.73
N ASP A 8 0.28 -8.48 22.97
CA ASP A 8 0.94 -9.22 21.89
C ASP A 8 -0.04 -10.12 21.12
N LYS A 9 -0.98 -10.75 21.85
CA LYS A 9 -2.06 -11.53 21.22
C LYS A 9 -2.96 -10.64 20.35
N LEU A 10 -3.31 -9.45 20.82
CA LEU A 10 -4.08 -8.47 20.04
C LEU A 10 -3.31 -8.02 18.80
N VAL A 11 -1.99 -7.79 18.88
CA VAL A 11 -1.19 -7.45 17.71
C VAL A 11 -1.13 -8.61 16.70
N ILE A 12 -1.02 -9.86 17.17
CA ILE A 12 -1.11 -11.03 16.28
C ILE A 12 -2.49 -11.09 15.61
N MET A 13 -3.58 -10.83 16.34
CA MET A 13 -4.91 -10.74 15.74
C MET A 13 -5.02 -9.60 14.72
N ALA A 14 -4.40 -8.45 14.99
CA ALA A 14 -4.30 -7.35 14.02
C ALA A 14 -3.57 -7.78 12.73
N ILE A 15 -2.47 -8.54 12.86
CA ILE A 15 -1.73 -9.10 11.73
C ILE A 15 -2.59 -10.09 10.93
N LEU A 16 -3.31 -10.97 11.62
CA LEU A 16 -4.23 -11.92 11.00
C LEU A 16 -5.42 -11.22 10.31
N ALA A 17 -5.79 -10.03 10.79
CA ALA A 17 -6.86 -9.22 10.24
C ALA A 17 -6.41 -8.29 9.08
N LEU A 18 -5.12 -8.25 8.71
CA LEU A 18 -4.62 -7.38 7.62
C LEU A 18 -5.30 -7.58 6.25
N PRO A 19 -5.77 -8.76 5.85
CA PRO A 19 -6.45 -8.91 4.55
C PRO A 19 -7.86 -8.30 4.51
N TYR A 20 -8.42 -7.89 5.65
CA TYR A 20 -9.85 -7.58 5.80
C TYR A 20 -10.07 -6.08 5.97
N ASP A 21 -10.03 -5.38 4.83
CA ASP A 21 -9.93 -3.92 4.77
C ASP A 21 -11.25 -3.22 4.41
N ALA A 22 -12.29 -4.00 4.10
CA ALA A 22 -13.57 -3.50 3.63
C ALA A 22 -14.78 -4.09 4.36
N ILE A 23 -14.59 -4.76 5.52
CA ILE A 23 -15.72 -5.31 6.27
C ILE A 23 -16.70 -4.18 6.58
N PRO A 24 -17.99 -4.29 6.22
CA PRO A 24 -18.98 -3.25 6.50
C PRO A 24 -19.16 -3.09 8.01
N HIS A 25 -18.65 -2.00 8.59
CA HIS A 25 -18.84 -1.66 10.01
C HIS A 25 -18.85 -0.14 10.24
N ILE A 26 -19.00 0.30 11.50
CA ILE A 26 -19.41 1.67 11.90
C ILE A 26 -18.47 2.81 11.43
N LEU A 27 -17.25 2.53 10.94
CA LEU A 27 -16.30 3.58 10.56
C LEU A 27 -16.75 4.37 9.30
N PRO A 28 -16.68 5.72 9.30
CA PRO A 28 -17.20 6.54 8.20
C PRO A 28 -16.29 6.59 6.95
N PHE A 29 -15.25 5.76 6.88
CA PHE A 29 -14.29 5.73 5.77
C PHE A 29 -14.63 4.65 4.75
N VAL A 30 -14.19 4.82 3.51
CA VAL A 30 -14.22 3.75 2.48
C VAL A 30 -13.31 2.59 2.89
N TYR A 31 -12.25 2.89 3.64
CA TYR A 31 -11.29 1.92 4.18
C TYR A 31 -11.60 1.67 5.65
N ARG A 32 -11.98 0.43 5.96
CA ARG A 32 -12.40 0.03 7.31
C ARG A 32 -11.61 -1.23 7.70
N PRO A 33 -10.34 -1.07 8.09
CA PRO A 33 -9.46 -2.20 8.37
C PRO A 33 -9.84 -2.83 9.71
N LEU A 34 -10.23 -4.11 9.68
CA LEU A 34 -10.55 -4.85 10.91
C LEU A 34 -9.37 -4.87 11.89
N SER A 35 -8.14 -4.86 11.36
CA SER A 35 -6.90 -4.79 12.14
C SER A 35 -6.82 -3.58 13.07
N LEU A 36 -7.49 -2.46 12.76
CA LEU A 36 -7.44 -1.25 13.57
C LEU A 36 -8.06 -1.43 14.96
N TYR A 37 -9.15 -2.20 15.08
CA TYR A 37 -9.77 -2.46 16.38
C TYR A 37 -8.80 -3.13 17.35
N PHE A 38 -8.08 -4.14 16.86
CA PHE A 38 -7.07 -4.84 17.63
C PHE A 38 -5.86 -3.95 17.92
N ILE A 39 -5.47 -3.06 17.00
CA ILE A 39 -4.39 -2.09 17.20
C ILE A 39 -4.76 -1.09 18.30
N VAL A 40 -5.98 -0.53 18.29
CA VAL A 40 -6.42 0.42 19.32
C VAL A 40 -6.45 -0.25 20.70
N ALA A 41 -6.99 -1.46 20.79
CA ALA A 41 -6.99 -2.23 22.04
C ALA A 41 -5.56 -2.55 22.51
N ALA A 42 -4.68 -2.99 21.60
CA ALA A 42 -3.28 -3.26 21.92
C ALA A 42 -2.53 -1.99 22.36
N PHE A 43 -2.80 -0.85 21.74
CA PHE A 43 -2.22 0.43 22.10
C PHE A 43 -2.57 0.82 23.54
N ALA A 44 -3.85 0.75 23.91
CA ALA A 44 -4.30 1.06 25.26
C ALA A 44 -3.61 0.17 26.31
N ILE A 45 -3.50 -1.14 26.05
CA ILE A 45 -2.82 -2.07 26.97
C ILE A 45 -1.32 -1.79 27.02
N TYR A 46 -0.66 -1.53 25.89
CA TYR A 46 0.77 -1.15 25.91
C TYR A 46 1.01 0.18 26.63
N LEU A 47 0.09 1.14 26.53
CA LEU A 47 0.18 2.40 27.26
C LEU A 47 0.17 2.16 28.77
N LEU A 48 -0.75 1.32 29.25
CA LEU A 48 -0.86 0.94 30.66
C LEU A 48 0.36 0.13 31.13
N GLN A 49 0.75 -0.91 30.39
CA GLN A 49 1.85 -1.80 30.75
C GLN A 49 3.20 -1.09 30.83
N ASN A 50 3.43 -0.10 29.97
CA ASN A 50 4.72 0.60 29.91
C ASN A 50 4.69 1.96 30.62
N HIS A 51 3.63 2.28 31.37
CA HIS A 51 3.45 3.58 32.04
C HIS A 51 3.69 4.77 31.10
N GLY A 52 3.17 4.69 29.88
CA GLY A 52 3.35 5.73 28.85
C GLY A 52 4.68 5.71 28.10
N ARG A 53 5.64 4.84 28.46
CA ARG A 53 6.99 4.83 27.86
C ARG A 53 7.10 3.80 26.73
N PHE A 54 7.13 4.27 25.47
CA PHE A 54 7.37 3.41 24.31
C PHE A 54 8.84 3.41 23.89
N SER A 55 9.37 2.22 23.53
CA SER A 55 10.73 2.07 23.00
C SER A 55 10.69 2.02 21.48
N LEU A 56 10.70 3.20 20.85
CA LEU A 56 10.48 3.34 19.42
C LEU A 56 11.79 3.47 18.63
N PRO A 57 11.93 2.78 17.49
CA PRO A 57 13.05 2.97 16.58
C PRO A 57 13.13 4.41 16.05
N LYS A 58 14.35 4.91 15.80
CA LYS A 58 14.59 6.26 15.24
C LYS A 58 13.72 6.64 14.03
N PRO A 59 13.50 5.79 12.99
CA PRO A 59 12.61 6.13 11.88
C PRO A 59 11.16 6.36 12.31
N VAL A 60 10.70 5.64 13.33
CA VAL A 60 9.35 5.78 13.90
C VAL A 60 9.23 7.11 14.64
N ILE A 61 10.24 7.48 15.42
CA ILE A 61 10.29 8.81 16.07
C ILE A 61 10.29 9.92 15.01
N GLN A 62 11.02 9.75 13.91
CA GLN A 62 11.07 10.73 12.82
C GLN A 62 9.73 10.89 12.11
N ILE A 63 8.99 9.80 11.85
CA ILE A 63 7.66 9.92 11.24
C ILE A 63 6.64 10.52 12.22
N LEU A 64 6.74 10.23 13.53
CA LEU A 64 5.92 10.88 14.54
C LEU A 64 6.21 12.38 14.63
N PHE A 65 7.47 12.77 14.57
CA PHE A 65 7.87 14.18 14.51
C PHE A 65 7.29 14.86 13.26
N PHE A 66 7.38 14.22 12.10
CA PHE A 66 6.72 14.70 10.89
C PHE A 66 5.21 14.89 11.12
N SER A 67 4.53 13.92 11.73
CA SER A 67 3.08 14.00 12.00
C SER A 67 2.69 15.13 12.94
N VAL A 68 3.48 15.37 14.00
CA VAL A 68 3.23 16.50 14.91
C VAL A 68 3.45 17.84 14.18
N VAL A 69 4.52 17.96 13.41
CA VAL A 69 4.83 19.17 12.64
C VAL A 69 3.81 19.40 11.54
N SER A 70 3.39 18.34 10.83
CA SER A 70 2.43 18.43 9.73
C SER A 70 1.06 18.89 10.22
N VAL A 71 0.60 18.41 11.38
CA VAL A 71 -0.63 18.90 12.01
C VAL A 71 -0.44 20.31 12.55
N SER A 72 0.63 20.60 13.29
CA SER A 72 0.79 21.90 13.95
C SER A 72 1.01 23.04 12.95
N VAL A 73 2.07 22.94 12.14
CA VAL A 73 2.39 23.95 11.12
C VAL A 73 1.34 23.93 10.02
N GLY A 74 0.90 22.75 9.60
CA GLY A 74 -0.11 22.63 8.56
C GLY A 74 -1.47 23.18 8.96
N SER A 75 -1.84 23.16 10.24
CA SER A 75 -3.08 23.82 10.72
C SER A 75 -2.99 25.34 10.60
N VAL A 76 -1.85 25.94 10.93
CA VAL A 76 -1.62 27.38 10.79
C VAL A 76 -1.66 27.80 9.32
N VAL A 77 -0.98 27.06 8.45
CA VAL A 77 -0.98 27.31 7.00
C VAL A 77 -2.39 27.15 6.40
N LEU A 78 -3.13 26.13 6.83
CA LEU A 78 -4.52 25.93 6.39
C LEU A 78 -5.43 27.10 6.83
N LEU A 79 -5.27 27.56 8.07
CA LEU A 79 -6.02 28.71 8.59
C LEU A 79 -5.71 29.97 7.79
N TYR A 80 -4.44 30.19 7.43
CA TYR A 80 -4.02 31.30 6.59
C TYR A 80 -4.70 31.28 5.20
N HIS A 81 -4.78 30.12 4.56
CA HIS A 81 -5.37 30.01 3.21
C HIS A 81 -6.89 29.99 3.18
N THR A 82 -7.54 29.47 4.22
CA THR A 82 -8.99 29.18 4.18
C THR A 82 -9.82 29.94 5.22
N GLY A 83 -9.17 30.61 6.18
CA GLY A 83 -9.84 31.17 7.36
C GLY A 83 -10.49 30.11 8.28
N SER A 84 -10.24 28.82 8.05
CA SER A 84 -10.87 27.72 8.80
C SER A 84 -9.95 26.52 8.98
N PHE A 85 -10.35 25.58 9.84
CA PHE A 85 -9.67 24.29 10.02
C PHE A 85 -10.36 23.13 9.28
N VAL A 86 -11.21 23.42 8.28
CA VAL A 86 -12.08 22.40 7.65
C VAL A 86 -11.30 21.25 7.03
N GLY A 87 -10.07 21.49 6.56
CA GLY A 87 -9.17 20.48 5.99
C GLY A 87 -8.73 19.39 6.98
N LEU A 88 -8.67 19.70 8.28
CA LEU A 88 -8.16 18.77 9.30
C LEU A 88 -8.98 17.49 9.39
N LYS A 89 -10.30 17.56 9.15
CA LYS A 89 -11.19 16.39 9.22
C LYS A 89 -10.87 15.32 8.16
N TYR A 90 -10.23 15.70 7.05
CA TYR A 90 -9.84 14.79 5.98
C TYR A 90 -8.45 14.16 6.20
N TYR A 91 -7.61 14.82 7.00
CA TYR A 91 -6.20 14.44 7.17
C TYR A 91 -5.92 13.77 8.52
N VAL A 92 -6.35 14.41 9.61
CA VAL A 92 -5.97 14.01 10.99
C VAL A 92 -6.45 12.61 11.35
N PRO A 93 -7.70 12.18 11.05
CA PRO A 93 -8.14 10.84 11.43
C PRO A 93 -7.31 9.73 10.75
N GLY A 94 -7.07 9.85 9.44
CA GLY A 94 -6.27 8.88 8.70
C GLY A 94 -4.83 8.84 9.18
N LEU A 95 -4.22 10.01 9.42
CA LEU A 95 -2.86 10.10 9.97
C LEU A 95 -2.79 9.47 11.37
N ALA A 96 -3.74 9.76 12.25
CA ALA A 96 -3.78 9.22 13.61
C ALA A 96 -3.89 7.69 13.61
N MET A 97 -4.76 7.12 12.75
CA MET A 97 -4.84 5.67 12.56
C MET A 97 -3.50 5.09 12.11
N GLY A 98 -2.85 5.71 11.12
CA GLY A 98 -1.54 5.28 10.64
C GLY A 98 -0.45 5.34 11.70
N MET A 99 -0.41 6.41 12.49
CA MET A 99 0.56 6.59 13.57
C MET A 99 0.33 5.59 14.71
N LEU A 100 -0.92 5.34 15.11
CA LEU A 100 -1.24 4.30 16.10
C LEU A 100 -0.73 2.94 15.63
N SER A 101 -1.01 2.57 14.38
CA SER A 101 -0.55 1.31 13.80
C SER A 101 0.97 1.19 13.80
N VAL A 102 1.69 2.23 13.37
CA VAL A 102 3.15 2.19 13.33
C VAL A 102 3.76 2.09 14.73
N ILE A 103 3.19 2.77 15.74
CA ILE A 103 3.64 2.69 17.14
C ILE A 103 3.44 1.27 17.67
N VAL A 104 2.24 0.72 17.54
CA VAL A 104 1.88 -0.60 18.08
C VAL A 104 2.72 -1.71 17.44
N PHE A 105 2.81 -1.73 16.10
CA PHE A 105 3.63 -2.73 15.41
C PHE A 105 5.12 -2.59 15.76
N SER A 106 5.62 -1.36 15.88
CA SER A 106 7.03 -1.13 16.24
C SER A 106 7.33 -1.56 17.67
N GLN A 107 6.44 -1.27 18.62
CA GLN A 107 6.59 -1.72 20.00
C GLN A 107 6.57 -3.25 20.09
N PHE A 108 5.61 -3.90 19.41
CA PHE A 108 5.53 -5.36 19.36
C PHE A 108 6.82 -5.99 18.82
N LEU A 109 7.33 -5.48 17.70
CA LEU A 109 8.56 -5.97 17.08
C LEU A 109 9.81 -5.67 17.93
N SER A 110 9.90 -4.50 18.57
CA SER A 110 11.05 -4.11 19.39
C SER A 110 11.14 -4.87 20.73
N ARG A 111 10.00 -5.31 21.29
CA ARG A 111 9.99 -6.10 22.54
C ARG A 111 10.54 -7.51 22.35
N HIS A 112 10.41 -8.07 21.15
CA HIS A 112 10.89 -9.41 20.83
C HIS A 112 12.31 -9.32 20.25
N LYS A 113 13.31 -9.63 21.09
CA LYS A 113 14.74 -9.55 20.74
C LYS A 113 15.24 -10.71 19.88
N ASP A 114 14.43 -11.76 19.71
CA ASP A 114 14.80 -12.93 18.91
C ASP A 114 15.06 -12.52 17.44
N PRO A 115 16.27 -12.78 16.89
CA PRO A 115 16.61 -12.44 15.52
C PRO A 115 15.75 -13.16 14.46
N ASP A 116 15.12 -14.28 14.80
CA ASP A 116 14.21 -15.00 13.91
C ASP A 116 12.76 -14.54 14.04
N PHE A 117 12.43 -13.72 15.03
CA PHE A 117 11.08 -13.20 15.24
C PHE A 117 10.48 -12.49 14.01
N PRO A 118 11.22 -11.67 13.24
CA PRO A 118 10.70 -11.08 12.00
C PRO A 118 10.24 -12.13 10.97
N LYS A 119 10.91 -13.30 10.92
CA LYS A 119 10.48 -14.41 10.04
C LYS A 119 9.15 -14.99 10.53
N THR A 120 8.99 -15.13 11.84
CA THR A 120 7.75 -15.60 12.49
C THR A 120 6.59 -14.63 12.24
N VAL A 121 6.82 -13.32 12.33
CA VAL A 121 5.81 -12.30 12.02
C VAL A 121 5.35 -12.40 10.57
N LEU A 122 6.28 -12.51 9.60
CA LEU A 122 5.90 -12.71 8.20
C LEU A 122 5.21 -14.05 7.95
N LYS A 123 5.50 -15.09 8.76
CA LYS A 123 4.77 -16.36 8.71
C LYS A 123 3.30 -16.17 9.14
N TYR A 124 3.03 -15.38 10.19
CA TYR A 124 1.66 -15.02 10.57
C TYR A 124 0.95 -14.21 9.48
N VAL A 125 1.63 -13.24 8.86
CA VAL A 125 1.11 -12.53 7.68
C VAL A 125 0.77 -13.53 6.57
N GLY A 126 1.68 -14.47 6.27
CA GLY A 126 1.43 -15.52 5.28
C GLY A 126 0.19 -16.36 5.61
N TYR A 127 -0.01 -16.73 6.87
CA TYR A 127 -1.22 -17.45 7.28
C TYR A 127 -2.50 -16.60 7.21
N ALA A 128 -2.42 -15.31 7.52
CA ALA A 128 -3.54 -14.37 7.43
C ALA A 128 -4.18 -14.38 6.03
N TYR A 129 -3.34 -14.47 4.99
CA TYR A 129 -3.78 -14.40 3.59
C TYR A 129 -4.37 -15.70 3.04
N ILE A 130 -4.22 -16.84 3.72
CA ILE A 130 -4.73 -18.12 3.22
C ILE A 130 -6.28 -18.11 3.11
N PRO A 131 -7.03 -17.72 4.16
CA PRO A 131 -8.49 -17.58 4.04
C PRO A 131 -8.92 -16.60 2.94
N ALA A 132 -8.24 -15.45 2.82
CA ALA A 132 -8.56 -14.46 1.79
C ALA A 132 -8.35 -15.02 0.37
N MET A 133 -7.28 -15.78 0.13
CA MET A 133 -7.06 -16.46 -1.15
C MET A 133 -8.09 -17.57 -1.41
N PHE A 134 -8.48 -18.32 -0.38
CA PHE A 134 -9.52 -19.34 -0.51
C PHE A 134 -10.86 -18.70 -0.96
N LEU A 135 -11.29 -17.64 -0.27
CA LEU A 135 -12.49 -16.88 -0.65
C LEU A 135 -12.36 -16.29 -2.06
N GLY A 136 -11.20 -15.73 -2.40
CA GLY A 136 -10.90 -15.25 -3.74
C GLY A 136 -11.00 -16.30 -4.83
N THR A 137 -10.60 -17.53 -4.52
CA THR A 137 -10.72 -18.66 -5.45
C THR A 137 -12.18 -19.02 -5.67
N LEU A 138 -12.97 -19.15 -4.60
CA LEU A 138 -14.42 -19.40 -4.72
C LEU A 138 -15.12 -18.29 -5.52
N GLU A 139 -14.81 -17.03 -5.22
CA GLU A 139 -15.37 -15.89 -5.92
C GLU A 139 -14.99 -15.89 -7.42
N THR A 140 -13.73 -16.21 -7.73
CA THR A 140 -13.25 -16.33 -9.11
C THR A 140 -13.99 -17.44 -9.85
N LEU A 141 -14.12 -18.64 -9.25
CA LEU A 141 -14.87 -19.74 -9.85
C LEU A 141 -16.34 -19.39 -10.09
N SER A 142 -16.97 -18.61 -9.19
CA SER A 142 -18.31 -18.07 -9.41
C SER A 142 -18.39 -17.03 -10.53
N CYS A 143 -17.37 -16.17 -10.70
CA CYS A 143 -17.32 -15.21 -11.80
C CYS A 143 -17.27 -15.90 -13.17
N TYR A 144 -16.67 -17.09 -13.24
CA TYR A 144 -16.57 -17.90 -14.46
C TYR A 144 -17.67 -18.97 -14.57
N HIS A 145 -18.73 -18.87 -13.76
CA HIS A 145 -19.86 -19.81 -13.76
C HIS A 145 -19.50 -21.29 -13.49
N ILE A 146 -18.31 -21.57 -12.94
CA ILE A 146 -17.91 -22.90 -12.47
C ILE A 146 -18.62 -23.22 -11.15
N LEU A 147 -18.83 -22.21 -10.31
CA LEU A 147 -19.64 -22.27 -9.10
C LEU A 147 -20.89 -21.38 -9.23
N PRO A 148 -21.98 -21.67 -8.50
CA PRO A 148 -23.14 -20.80 -8.43
C PRO A 148 -22.78 -19.35 -8.05
N HIS A 149 -23.48 -18.38 -8.63
CA HIS A 149 -23.27 -16.94 -8.35
C HIS A 149 -23.53 -16.58 -6.87
N VAL A 150 -24.30 -17.41 -6.15
CA VAL A 150 -24.59 -17.23 -4.71
C VAL A 150 -23.31 -17.08 -3.87
N PHE A 151 -22.26 -17.85 -4.16
CA PHE A 151 -21.00 -17.74 -3.41
C PHE A 151 -20.40 -16.33 -3.53
N LYS A 152 -20.39 -15.77 -4.75
CA LYS A 152 -19.94 -14.40 -4.98
C LYS A 152 -20.80 -13.40 -4.23
N SER A 153 -22.13 -13.49 -4.35
CA SER A 153 -23.05 -12.59 -3.67
C SER A 153 -22.86 -12.61 -2.15
N VAL A 154 -22.68 -13.79 -1.56
CA VAL A 154 -22.43 -13.94 -0.11
C VAL A 154 -21.09 -13.32 0.29
N ILE A 155 -20.02 -13.60 -0.44
CA ILE A 155 -18.69 -13.02 -0.18
C ILE A 155 -18.75 -11.49 -0.27
N ASN A 156 -19.34 -10.95 -1.33
CA ASN A 156 -19.49 -9.52 -1.53
C ASN A 156 -20.32 -8.86 -0.42
N THR A 157 -21.39 -9.52 0.03
CA THR A 157 -22.23 -9.03 1.13
C THR A 157 -21.45 -8.96 2.45
N ILE A 158 -20.68 -10.00 2.77
CA ILE A 158 -19.93 -10.08 4.03
C ILE A 158 -18.73 -9.11 4.05
N PHE A 159 -18.02 -8.98 2.93
CA PHE A 159 -16.76 -8.24 2.85
C PHE A 159 -16.86 -6.89 2.13
N GLY A 160 -18.07 -6.45 1.76
CA GLY A 160 -18.33 -5.13 1.17
C GLY A 160 -17.92 -4.99 -0.30
N GLY A 161 -17.79 -6.10 -1.03
CA GLY A 161 -17.49 -6.11 -2.46
C GLY A 161 -18.66 -5.60 -3.29
N TRP A 162 -18.41 -4.70 -4.26
CA TRP A 162 -19.45 -4.12 -5.12
C TRP A 162 -19.24 -4.37 -6.62
N GLN A 163 -18.19 -5.12 -7.00
CA GLN A 163 -17.93 -5.43 -8.42
C GLN A 163 -18.44 -6.84 -8.77
N GLU A 164 -19.46 -6.90 -9.62
CA GLU A 164 -20.14 -8.16 -9.99
C GLU A 164 -19.33 -9.06 -10.91
N PHE A 165 -18.52 -8.50 -11.82
CA PHE A 165 -17.82 -9.28 -12.84
C PHE A 165 -16.36 -9.59 -12.52
N ARG A 166 -15.87 -9.22 -11.33
CA ARG A 166 -14.46 -9.35 -10.95
C ARG A 166 -14.28 -9.80 -9.52
N PRO A 167 -13.26 -10.61 -9.21
CA PRO A 167 -12.99 -11.01 -7.84
C PRO A 167 -12.46 -9.83 -7.01
N CYS A 168 -13.13 -9.56 -5.88
CA CYS A 168 -12.76 -8.55 -4.89
C CYS A 168 -12.12 -9.14 -3.62
N LEU A 169 -12.15 -10.47 -3.47
CA LEU A 169 -11.64 -11.21 -2.31
C LEU A 169 -12.33 -10.73 -1.02
N THR A 170 -11.55 -10.28 -0.04
CA THR A 170 -12.00 -9.72 1.24
C THR A 170 -12.00 -8.19 1.23
N ASN A 171 -12.05 -7.58 0.04
CA ASN A 171 -11.98 -6.14 -0.18
C ASN A 171 -13.22 -5.64 -0.92
N SER A 172 -13.39 -4.31 -0.96
CA SER A 172 -14.51 -3.69 -1.67
C SER A 172 -14.32 -3.67 -3.19
N GLU A 173 -13.07 -3.64 -3.68
CA GLU A 173 -12.77 -3.55 -5.11
C GLU A 173 -11.61 -4.47 -5.51
N ALA A 174 -11.64 -4.95 -6.76
CA ALA A 174 -10.53 -5.65 -7.40
C ALA A 174 -9.23 -4.83 -7.37
N SER A 175 -9.34 -3.49 -7.36
CA SER A 175 -8.19 -2.59 -7.28
C SER A 175 -7.41 -2.73 -5.97
N TYR A 176 -8.09 -2.98 -4.85
CA TYR A 176 -7.47 -3.26 -3.54
C TYR A 176 -7.08 -4.72 -3.41
N ALA A 177 -7.96 -5.62 -3.83
CA ALA A 177 -7.69 -7.05 -3.85
C ALA A 177 -6.38 -7.39 -4.58
N SER A 178 -6.13 -6.70 -5.69
CA SER A 178 -4.88 -6.83 -6.44
C SER A 178 -3.64 -6.39 -5.65
N GLN A 179 -3.70 -5.29 -4.88
CA GLN A 179 -2.57 -4.85 -4.03
C GLN A 179 -2.28 -5.88 -2.92
N HIS A 180 -3.35 -6.45 -2.36
CA HIS A 180 -3.28 -7.53 -1.37
C HIS A 180 -2.62 -8.78 -1.95
N MET A 181 -2.92 -9.15 -3.20
CA MET A 181 -2.27 -10.26 -3.87
C MET A 181 -0.80 -9.97 -4.17
N VAL A 182 -0.44 -8.75 -4.60
CA VAL A 182 0.99 -8.38 -4.77
C VAL A 182 1.76 -8.50 -3.46
N PHE A 183 1.18 -8.00 -2.36
CA PHE A 183 1.78 -8.13 -1.04
C PHE A 183 1.96 -9.61 -0.64
N ALA A 184 0.92 -10.42 -0.81
CA ALA A 184 0.94 -11.85 -0.51
C ALA A 184 1.99 -12.60 -1.33
N ILE A 185 2.10 -12.32 -2.64
CA ILE A 185 3.12 -12.91 -3.53
C ILE A 185 4.52 -12.67 -2.98
N PHE A 186 4.85 -11.44 -2.60
CA PHE A 186 6.20 -11.13 -2.09
C PHE A 186 6.45 -11.73 -0.70
N VAL A 187 5.44 -11.78 0.17
CA VAL A 187 5.54 -12.47 1.46
C VAL A 187 5.78 -13.96 1.26
N TYR A 188 4.99 -14.65 0.42
CA TYR A 188 5.14 -16.09 0.18
C TYR A 188 6.43 -16.44 -0.55
N ALA A 189 6.86 -15.63 -1.52
CA ALA A 189 8.15 -15.80 -2.17
C ALA A 189 9.31 -15.67 -1.17
N TYR A 190 9.20 -14.75 -0.20
CA TYR A 190 10.15 -14.64 0.89
C TYR A 190 10.11 -15.87 1.82
N LEU A 191 8.92 -16.30 2.27
CA LEU A 191 8.77 -17.46 3.14
C LEU A 191 9.25 -18.75 2.48
N TYR A 192 9.00 -18.95 1.18
CA TYR A 192 9.55 -20.07 0.42
C TYR A 192 11.07 -20.03 0.39
N LYS A 193 11.67 -18.85 0.16
CA LYS A 193 13.12 -18.70 0.14
C LYS A 193 13.79 -18.96 1.50
N VAL A 194 13.11 -18.64 2.61
CA VAL A 194 13.64 -18.80 3.97
C VAL A 194 13.42 -20.21 4.50
N PHE A 195 12.23 -20.77 4.32
CA PHE A 195 11.83 -22.05 4.93
C PHE A 195 11.89 -23.25 3.97
N HIS A 196 11.99 -23.02 2.66
CA HIS A 196 12.02 -24.06 1.62
C HIS A 196 10.81 -25.03 1.62
N LEU A 197 9.70 -24.67 2.28
CA LEU A 197 8.48 -25.49 2.31
C LEU A 197 7.66 -25.28 1.03
N LYS A 198 7.33 -26.38 0.33
CA LYS A 198 6.53 -26.36 -0.92
C LYS A 198 5.19 -25.63 -0.78
N LYS A 199 4.56 -25.68 0.41
CA LYS A 199 3.29 -24.97 0.65
C LYS A 199 3.36 -23.47 0.33
N TRP A 200 4.47 -22.80 0.63
CA TRP A 200 4.61 -21.36 0.35
C TRP A 200 4.78 -21.08 -1.14
N MET A 201 5.39 -22.01 -1.89
CA MET A 201 5.44 -21.94 -3.35
C MET A 201 4.03 -22.06 -3.94
N TYR A 202 3.23 -23.03 -3.49
CA TYR A 202 1.84 -23.17 -3.94
C TYR A 202 1.00 -21.93 -3.61
N CYS A 203 1.12 -21.38 -2.40
CA CYS A 203 0.45 -20.12 -2.05
C CYS A 203 0.88 -18.96 -2.96
N THR A 204 2.16 -18.89 -3.35
CA THR A 204 2.65 -17.86 -4.29
C THR A 204 1.98 -18.01 -5.66
N ILE A 205 1.88 -19.23 -6.18
CA ILE A 205 1.24 -19.52 -7.47
C ILE A 205 -0.24 -19.15 -7.43
N VAL A 206 -0.97 -19.56 -6.38
CA VAL A 206 -2.38 -19.23 -6.21
C VAL A 206 -2.60 -17.72 -6.13
N ALA A 207 -1.79 -17.01 -5.33
CA ALA A 207 -1.87 -15.54 -5.25
C ALA A 207 -1.60 -14.86 -6.60
N ALA A 208 -0.64 -15.37 -7.39
CA ALA A 208 -0.35 -14.88 -8.72
C ALA A 208 -1.51 -15.13 -9.71
N MET A 209 -2.12 -16.31 -9.67
CA MET A 209 -3.31 -16.60 -10.48
C MET A 209 -4.48 -15.69 -10.10
N LEU A 210 -4.78 -15.53 -8.81
CA LEU A 210 -5.82 -14.62 -8.35
C LEU A 210 -5.56 -13.18 -8.78
N LEU A 211 -4.31 -12.70 -8.71
CA LEU A 211 -3.95 -11.39 -9.24
C LEU A 211 -4.30 -11.25 -10.72
N LEU A 212 -3.99 -12.25 -11.54
CA LEU A 212 -4.35 -12.24 -12.97
C LEU A 212 -5.88 -12.13 -13.14
N PHE A 213 -6.65 -12.89 -12.36
CA PHE A 213 -8.12 -12.86 -12.41
C PHE A 213 -8.75 -11.58 -11.87
N THR A 214 -8.05 -10.76 -11.07
CA THR A 214 -8.59 -9.44 -10.69
C THR A 214 -8.72 -8.47 -11.86
N VAL A 215 -7.97 -8.68 -12.96
CA VAL A 215 -7.90 -7.82 -14.14
C VAL A 215 -7.73 -6.33 -13.77
N SER A 216 -6.95 -6.07 -12.72
CA SER A 216 -6.74 -4.75 -12.14
C SER A 216 -5.44 -4.12 -12.66
N THR A 217 -5.57 -3.07 -13.47
CA THR A 217 -4.42 -2.27 -13.95
C THR A 217 -3.55 -1.77 -12.80
N LYS A 218 -4.15 -1.44 -11.65
CA LYS A 218 -3.42 -1.00 -10.46
C LYS A 218 -2.52 -2.11 -9.91
N GLY A 219 -3.01 -3.33 -9.84
CA GLY A 219 -2.25 -4.49 -9.36
C GLY A 219 -1.03 -4.78 -10.21
N TYR A 220 -1.23 -4.79 -11.54
CA TYR A 220 -0.12 -4.98 -12.47
C TYR A 220 0.91 -3.86 -12.33
N LEU A 221 0.47 -2.59 -12.36
CA LEU A 221 1.35 -1.43 -12.18
C LEU A 221 2.17 -1.52 -10.88
N LEU A 222 1.57 -1.99 -9.78
CA LEU A 222 2.28 -2.19 -8.52
C LEU A 222 3.39 -3.24 -8.63
N ILE A 223 3.17 -4.37 -9.30
CA ILE A 223 4.24 -5.34 -9.58
C ILE A 223 5.32 -4.72 -10.45
N ILE A 224 4.94 -4.07 -11.55
CA ILE A 224 5.86 -3.40 -12.48
C ILE A 224 6.81 -2.49 -11.70
N LEU A 225 6.22 -1.57 -10.94
CA LEU A 225 6.98 -0.59 -10.17
C LEU A 225 7.80 -1.27 -9.08
N SER A 226 7.28 -2.29 -8.41
CA SER A 226 8.03 -3.02 -7.37
C SER A 226 9.26 -3.71 -7.93
N VAL A 227 9.15 -4.33 -9.10
CA VAL A 227 10.29 -4.98 -9.79
C VAL A 227 11.29 -3.94 -10.31
N ALA A 228 10.81 -2.82 -10.86
CA ALA A 228 11.66 -1.72 -11.30
C ALA A 228 12.45 -1.11 -10.13
N PHE A 229 11.77 -0.77 -9.03
CA PHE A 229 12.40 -0.27 -7.81
C PHE A 229 13.36 -1.30 -7.19
N TYR A 230 13.03 -2.60 -7.26
CA TYR A 230 13.95 -3.66 -6.86
C TYR A 230 15.23 -3.65 -7.70
N GLY A 231 15.13 -3.47 -9.02
CA GLY A 231 16.28 -3.34 -9.91
C GLY A 231 17.16 -2.15 -9.53
N VAL A 232 16.54 -0.99 -9.31
CA VAL A 232 17.21 0.24 -8.86
C VAL A 232 17.91 0.04 -7.52
N PHE A 233 17.17 -0.36 -6.48
CA PHE A 233 17.69 -0.51 -5.13
C PHE A 233 18.77 -1.59 -5.04
N SER A 234 18.56 -2.75 -5.64
CA SER A 234 19.56 -3.82 -5.62
C SER A 234 20.86 -3.43 -6.31
N SER A 235 20.78 -2.58 -7.35
CA SER A 235 21.95 -2.15 -8.11
C SER A 235 22.69 -1.01 -7.42
N ILE A 236 21.97 -0.04 -6.85
CA ILE A 236 22.54 0.98 -5.95
C ILE A 236 23.25 0.31 -4.78
N ALA A 237 22.62 -0.69 -4.15
CA ALA A 237 23.20 -1.40 -3.02
C ALA A 237 24.47 -2.20 -3.38
N LYS A 238 24.61 -2.62 -4.65
CA LYS A 238 25.78 -3.35 -5.17
C LYS A 238 26.81 -2.46 -5.87
N GLY A 239 26.56 -1.15 -5.98
CA GLY A 239 27.44 -0.20 -6.66
C GLY A 239 27.59 -0.42 -8.17
N ASN A 240 26.68 -1.16 -8.82
CA ASN A 240 26.81 -1.51 -10.24
C ASN A 240 25.71 -0.84 -11.09
N PHE A 241 25.96 0.41 -11.45
CA PHE A 241 25.00 1.26 -12.17
C PHE A 241 24.69 0.75 -13.60
N GLN A 242 25.66 0.22 -14.33
CA GLN A 242 25.43 -0.31 -15.68
C GLN A 242 24.49 -1.53 -15.68
N LYS A 243 24.68 -2.46 -14.72
CA LYS A 243 23.75 -3.59 -14.53
C LYS A 243 22.37 -3.14 -14.04
N MET A 244 22.24 -1.95 -13.44
CA MET A 244 20.94 -1.36 -13.10
C MET A 244 20.13 -1.06 -14.36
N VAL A 245 20.73 -0.30 -15.28
CA VAL A 245 20.08 0.16 -16.51
C VAL A 245 19.64 -1.05 -17.35
N LEU A 246 20.53 -2.02 -17.55
CA LEU A 246 20.22 -3.22 -18.33
C LEU A 246 19.09 -4.06 -17.71
N LYS A 247 19.06 -4.20 -16.38
CA LYS A 247 17.98 -4.92 -15.69
C LYS A 247 16.67 -4.17 -15.71
N SER A 248 16.69 -2.84 -15.58
CA SER A 248 15.49 -2.01 -15.71
C SER A 248 14.90 -2.14 -17.12
N ILE A 249 15.73 -2.14 -18.16
CA ILE A 249 15.29 -2.36 -19.55
C ILE A 249 14.72 -3.77 -19.74
N ALA A 250 15.39 -4.81 -19.23
CA ALA A 250 14.89 -6.18 -19.33
C ALA A 250 13.55 -6.36 -18.59
N VAL A 251 13.38 -5.72 -17.44
CA VAL A 251 12.10 -5.69 -16.72
C VAL A 251 11.03 -4.99 -17.54
N LEU A 252 11.31 -3.81 -18.10
CA LEU A 252 10.39 -3.11 -19.00
C LEU A 252 10.01 -3.95 -20.22
N PHE A 253 10.95 -4.71 -20.79
CA PHE A 253 10.69 -5.61 -21.90
C PHE A 253 9.77 -6.78 -21.52
N VAL A 254 10.04 -7.47 -20.41
CA VAL A 254 9.16 -8.54 -19.89
C VAL A 254 7.77 -8.00 -19.60
N LEU A 255 7.67 -6.78 -19.10
CA LEU A 255 6.40 -6.11 -18.85
C LEU A 255 5.63 -5.80 -20.13
N ALA A 256 6.31 -5.30 -21.16
CA ALA A 256 5.70 -5.13 -22.48
C ALA A 256 5.19 -6.47 -23.03
N LEU A 257 5.93 -7.56 -22.80
CA LEU A 257 5.58 -8.90 -23.24
C LEU A 257 4.38 -9.49 -22.48
N ILE A 258 4.26 -9.24 -21.18
CA ILE A 258 3.08 -9.60 -20.37
C ILE A 258 1.87 -8.76 -20.81
N CYS A 259 2.03 -7.45 -20.99
CA CYS A 259 0.95 -6.59 -21.50
C CYS A 259 0.50 -7.03 -22.89
N PHE A 260 1.42 -7.44 -23.75
CA PHE A 260 1.13 -7.99 -25.07
C PHE A 260 0.42 -9.35 -24.98
N ALA A 261 0.90 -10.28 -24.17
CA ALA A 261 0.25 -11.58 -23.98
C ALA A 261 -1.17 -11.43 -23.40
N MET A 262 -1.34 -10.52 -22.42
CA MET A 262 -2.66 -10.15 -21.91
C MET A 262 -3.53 -9.58 -23.01
N TYR A 263 -3.03 -8.63 -23.81
CA TYR A 263 -3.74 -8.07 -24.96
C TYR A 263 -4.22 -9.17 -25.93
N GLN A 264 -3.38 -10.15 -26.24
CA GLN A 264 -3.75 -11.29 -27.10
C GLN A 264 -4.83 -12.17 -26.49
N VAL A 265 -4.76 -12.47 -25.19
CA VAL A 265 -5.80 -13.24 -24.47
C VAL A 265 -7.13 -12.48 -24.42
N LEU A 266 -7.07 -11.15 -24.34
CA LEU A 266 -8.24 -10.27 -24.26
C LEU A 266 -8.92 -10.00 -25.61
N LEU A 267 -8.23 -10.21 -26.74
CA LEU A 267 -8.83 -10.21 -28.07
C LEU A 267 -9.81 -11.39 -28.28
N LEU A 268 -9.74 -12.44 -27.45
CA LEU A 268 -10.66 -13.57 -27.47
C LEU A 268 -12.00 -13.27 -26.77
N ASP A 269 -12.06 -12.24 -25.92
CA ASP A 269 -13.29 -11.74 -25.28
C ASP A 269 -13.25 -10.19 -25.16
N PRO A 270 -13.58 -9.48 -26.28
CA PRO A 270 -13.49 -8.02 -26.36
C PRO A 270 -14.48 -7.28 -25.44
N GLY A 271 -15.44 -7.98 -24.81
CA GLY A 271 -16.43 -7.39 -23.90
C GLY A 271 -15.88 -7.02 -22.52
N THR A 272 -14.68 -7.50 -22.16
CA THR A 272 -14.13 -7.23 -20.82
C THR A 272 -13.67 -5.78 -20.65
N TYR A 273 -13.86 -5.20 -19.46
CA TYR A 273 -13.51 -3.79 -19.17
C TYR A 273 -12.04 -3.44 -19.44
N PHE A 274 -11.11 -4.40 -19.33
CA PHE A 274 -9.71 -4.14 -19.66
C PHE A 274 -9.47 -4.21 -21.17
N ALA A 275 -10.07 -5.17 -21.89
CA ALA A 275 -10.00 -5.24 -23.35
C ALA A 275 -10.50 -3.92 -23.96
N LYS A 276 -11.66 -3.43 -23.51
CA LYS A 276 -12.23 -2.15 -23.93
C LYS A 276 -11.24 -0.99 -23.74
N ARG A 277 -10.59 -0.89 -22.58
CA ARG A 277 -9.60 0.17 -22.31
C ARG A 277 -8.34 0.10 -23.17
N VAL A 278 -7.88 -1.09 -23.53
CA VAL A 278 -6.65 -1.25 -24.34
C VAL A 278 -6.97 -1.07 -25.82
N LEU A 279 -8.09 -1.61 -26.30
CA LEU A 279 -8.53 -1.46 -27.69
C LEU A 279 -8.93 -0.02 -28.01
N GLU A 280 -9.51 0.70 -27.05
CA GLU A 280 -9.89 2.11 -27.19
C GLU A 280 -8.77 3.08 -26.78
N PHE A 281 -7.58 2.58 -26.40
CA PHE A 281 -6.46 3.44 -26.01
C PHE A 281 -5.88 4.17 -27.22
N LYS A 282 -6.10 5.48 -27.28
CA LYS A 282 -5.53 6.37 -28.30
C LYS A 282 -4.33 7.15 -27.78
N SER A 283 -4.51 7.82 -26.63
CA SER A 283 -3.45 8.60 -25.99
C SER A 283 -3.66 8.67 -24.47
N ILE A 284 -2.60 8.98 -23.72
CA ILE A 284 -2.68 9.17 -22.25
C ILE A 284 -3.64 10.34 -21.93
N SER A 285 -3.58 11.43 -22.70
CA SER A 285 -4.44 12.59 -22.51
C SER A 285 -5.92 12.24 -22.70
N GLU A 286 -6.28 11.59 -23.82
CA GLU A 286 -7.66 11.15 -24.06
C GLU A 286 -8.15 10.16 -23.02
N THR A 287 -7.28 9.28 -22.52
CA THR A 287 -7.62 8.34 -21.46
C THR A 287 -7.93 9.08 -20.15
N ILE A 288 -7.15 10.10 -19.79
CA ILE A 288 -7.42 10.92 -18.61
C ILE A 288 -8.73 11.71 -18.77
N GLU A 289 -9.06 12.14 -19.99
CA GLU A 289 -10.27 12.92 -20.29
C GLU A 289 -11.54 12.08 -20.31
N SER A 290 -11.46 10.81 -20.70
CA SER A 290 -12.62 9.94 -20.89
C SER A 290 -12.86 8.94 -19.75
N ASP A 291 -11.85 8.66 -18.93
CA ASP A 291 -11.93 7.63 -17.88
C ASP A 291 -11.66 8.20 -16.48
N SER A 292 -12.71 8.19 -15.64
CA SER A 292 -12.65 8.67 -14.25
C SER A 292 -11.57 7.93 -13.43
N SER A 293 -11.40 6.63 -13.65
CA SER A 293 -10.42 5.81 -12.94
C SER A 293 -8.97 6.13 -13.37
N ALA A 294 -8.75 6.51 -14.62
CA ALA A 294 -7.46 7.00 -15.10
C ALA A 294 -7.17 8.41 -14.57
N PHE A 295 -8.17 9.29 -14.57
CA PHE A 295 -8.08 10.62 -13.99
C PHE A 295 -7.70 10.58 -12.51
N VAL A 296 -8.32 9.72 -11.70
CA VAL A 296 -7.98 9.57 -10.29
C VAL A 296 -6.51 9.14 -10.08
N ARG A 297 -5.97 8.31 -10.98
CA ARG A 297 -4.61 7.75 -10.85
C ARG A 297 -3.51 8.60 -11.46
N LEU A 298 -3.81 9.40 -12.48
CA LEU A 298 -2.83 10.20 -13.23
C LEU A 298 -3.12 11.70 -13.12
N GLY A 299 -4.38 12.10 -13.33
CA GLY A 299 -4.83 13.49 -13.23
C GLY A 299 -4.71 14.06 -11.81
N LEU A 300 -5.22 13.38 -10.77
CA LEU A 300 -5.13 13.89 -9.40
C LEU A 300 -3.68 14.09 -8.90
N PRO A 301 -2.72 13.18 -9.17
CA PRO A 301 -1.30 13.46 -8.92
C PRO A 301 -0.77 14.71 -9.64
N MET A 302 -1.17 14.93 -10.90
CA MET A 302 -0.78 16.14 -11.65
C MET A 302 -1.38 17.40 -11.02
N ILE A 303 -2.64 17.35 -10.58
CA ILE A 303 -3.30 18.43 -9.85
C ILE A 303 -2.58 18.73 -8.52
N ALA A 304 -2.26 17.71 -7.74
CA ALA A 304 -1.49 17.87 -6.51
C ALA A 304 -0.09 18.46 -6.77
N LEU A 305 0.56 18.09 -7.88
CA LEU A 305 1.82 18.71 -8.29
C LEU A 305 1.63 20.19 -8.65
N LYS A 306 0.55 20.57 -9.35
CA LYS A 306 0.23 21.97 -9.62
C LYS A 306 0.00 22.77 -8.33
N MET A 307 -0.69 22.20 -7.34
CA MET A 307 -0.84 22.81 -6.01
C MET A 307 0.49 23.06 -5.32
N PHE A 308 1.39 22.07 -5.37
CA PHE A 308 2.75 22.19 -4.86
C PHE A 308 3.52 23.31 -5.58
N LEU A 309 3.48 23.37 -6.90
CA LEU A 309 4.21 24.38 -7.68
C LEU A 309 3.75 25.81 -7.36
N HIS A 310 2.49 26.00 -7.01
CA HIS A 310 1.97 27.29 -6.54
C HIS A 310 2.32 27.61 -5.08
N ASN A 311 2.53 26.58 -4.24
CA ASN A 311 2.81 26.73 -2.81
C ASN A 311 4.05 25.91 -2.41
N PRO A 312 5.23 26.17 -3.00
CA PRO A 312 6.34 25.22 -2.99
C PRO A 312 6.99 25.06 -1.61
N LEU A 313 7.02 26.13 -0.81
CA LEU A 313 7.69 26.10 0.48
C LEU A 313 6.83 25.40 1.53
N LEU A 314 5.66 25.97 1.84
CA LEU A 314 4.83 25.55 2.97
C LEU A 314 3.60 24.70 2.57
N GLY A 315 3.31 24.56 1.27
CA GLY A 315 2.10 23.88 0.81
C GLY A 315 0.82 24.60 1.21
N LEU A 316 -0.30 23.88 1.12
CA LEU A 316 -1.66 24.39 1.42
C LEU A 316 -2.12 24.13 2.87
N GLY A 317 -1.28 23.49 3.69
CA GLY A 317 -1.60 23.09 5.05
C GLY A 317 -2.25 21.71 5.17
N ALA A 318 -2.53 21.30 6.40
CA ALA A 318 -2.97 19.94 6.74
C ALA A 318 -4.36 19.63 6.16
N GLY A 319 -4.41 18.79 5.13
CA GLY A 319 -5.64 18.49 4.40
C GLY A 319 -6.06 19.56 3.39
N GLY A 320 -5.22 20.57 3.15
CA GLY A 320 -5.48 21.62 2.16
C GLY A 320 -5.66 21.07 0.74
N CYS A 321 -4.92 20.02 0.37
CA CYS A 321 -5.08 19.32 -0.90
C CYS A 321 -6.55 18.91 -1.12
N HIS A 322 -7.25 18.38 -0.11
CA HIS A 322 -8.66 18.00 -0.25
C HIS A 322 -9.58 19.20 -0.45
N VAL A 323 -9.30 20.31 0.25
CA VAL A 323 -10.10 21.54 0.18
C VAL A 323 -9.97 22.19 -1.21
N PHE A 324 -8.75 22.29 -1.74
CA PHE A 324 -8.47 22.99 -2.99
C PHE A 324 -8.55 22.10 -4.25
N THR A 325 -8.80 20.79 -4.12
CA THR A 325 -8.81 19.86 -5.27
C THR A 325 -9.76 20.30 -6.37
N LEU A 326 -11.01 20.60 -6.05
CA LEU A 326 -12.01 20.96 -7.07
C LEU A 326 -11.68 22.28 -7.78
N GLU A 327 -11.16 23.27 -7.05
CA GLU A 327 -10.71 24.55 -7.62
C GLU A 327 -9.59 24.32 -8.65
N TYR A 328 -8.59 23.52 -8.29
CA TYR A 328 -7.47 23.24 -9.20
C TYR A 328 -7.90 22.37 -10.38
N ILE A 329 -8.82 21.43 -10.20
CA ILE A 329 -9.40 20.67 -11.32
C ILE A 329 -10.10 21.64 -12.27
N GLN A 330 -10.96 22.51 -11.76
CA GLN A 330 -11.68 23.49 -12.60
C GLN A 330 -10.73 24.41 -13.36
N ARG A 331 -9.62 24.81 -12.73
CA ARG A 331 -8.64 25.71 -13.34
C ARG A 331 -7.75 25.04 -14.39
N PHE A 332 -7.30 23.81 -14.14
CA PHE A 332 -6.25 23.17 -14.95
C PHE A 332 -6.71 22.00 -15.80
N MET A 333 -7.83 21.37 -15.44
CA MET A 333 -8.41 20.22 -16.12
C MET A 333 -9.95 20.33 -16.12
N PRO A 334 -10.53 21.41 -16.70
CA PRO A 334 -11.96 21.69 -16.60
C PRO A 334 -12.83 20.58 -17.18
N PHE A 335 -12.34 19.83 -18.18
CA PHE A 335 -13.04 18.66 -18.73
C PHE A 335 -13.40 17.63 -17.64
N ALA A 336 -12.54 17.48 -16.62
CA ALA A 336 -12.69 16.47 -15.60
C ALA A 336 -13.84 16.78 -14.64
N MET A 337 -14.36 18.00 -14.65
CA MET A 337 -15.53 18.40 -13.86
C MET A 337 -16.80 17.61 -14.21
N ASN A 338 -16.81 16.92 -15.35
CA ASN A 338 -17.91 16.06 -15.81
C ASN A 338 -17.67 14.57 -15.58
N LEU A 339 -16.50 14.17 -15.06
CA LEU A 339 -16.19 12.77 -14.76
C LEU A 339 -16.95 12.30 -13.51
N ASN A 340 -17.45 11.06 -13.53
CA ASN A 340 -18.28 10.49 -12.45
C ASN A 340 -17.62 10.60 -11.07
N ASP A 341 -16.32 10.29 -10.98
CA ASP A 341 -15.59 10.38 -9.71
C ASP A 341 -15.49 11.83 -9.21
N VAL A 342 -15.29 12.81 -10.10
CA VAL A 342 -15.20 14.24 -9.73
C VAL A 342 -16.58 14.81 -9.38
N LEU A 343 -17.63 14.37 -10.08
CA LEU A 343 -19.02 14.69 -9.72
C LEU A 343 -19.36 14.14 -8.33
N TYR A 344 -18.93 12.93 -8.01
CA TYR A 344 -19.08 12.37 -6.67
C TYR A 344 -18.32 13.19 -5.62
N MET A 345 -17.08 13.61 -5.90
CA MET A 345 -16.32 14.51 -5.01
C MET A 345 -17.07 15.83 -4.76
N ARG A 346 -17.66 16.43 -5.80
CA ARG A 346 -18.45 17.66 -5.68
C ARG A 346 -19.69 17.47 -4.81
N LYS A 347 -20.42 16.36 -5.00
CA LYS A 347 -21.64 16.06 -4.24
C LYS A 347 -21.37 15.76 -2.77
N THR A 348 -20.28 15.04 -2.49
CA THR A 348 -19.97 14.58 -1.12
C THR A 348 -19.06 15.52 -0.35
N GLY A 349 -18.41 16.47 -1.03
CA GLY A 349 -17.36 17.30 -0.44
C GLY A 349 -16.13 16.47 -0.02
N ASN A 350 -16.01 15.22 -0.46
CA ASN A 350 -14.88 14.34 -0.19
C ASN A 350 -14.03 14.24 -1.46
N ALA A 351 -13.01 15.10 -1.59
CA ALA A 351 -12.03 14.94 -2.65
C ALA A 351 -11.35 13.57 -2.56
N MET A 352 -11.28 12.82 -3.66
CA MET A 352 -10.59 11.54 -3.69
C MET A 352 -9.09 11.76 -3.48
N SER A 353 -8.50 10.77 -2.84
CA SER A 353 -7.12 10.81 -2.44
C SER A 353 -6.16 10.63 -3.62
N SER A 354 -5.33 11.64 -3.90
CA SER A 354 -4.11 11.48 -4.69
C SER A 354 -3.10 10.60 -3.94
N ALA A 355 -1.99 10.21 -4.57
CA ALA A 355 -0.98 9.41 -3.90
C ALA A 355 -0.30 10.18 -2.73
N ILE A 356 0.04 9.50 -1.62
CA ILE A 356 0.55 10.12 -0.38
C ILE A 356 1.72 11.06 -0.65
N ILE A 357 2.66 10.68 -1.52
CA ILE A 357 3.82 11.51 -1.81
C ILE A 357 3.43 12.87 -2.44
N PHE A 358 2.43 12.88 -3.32
CA PHE A 358 1.92 14.10 -3.94
C PHE A 358 1.06 14.88 -2.95
N GLN A 359 0.32 14.21 -2.07
CA GLN A 359 -0.37 14.89 -0.97
C GLN A 359 0.61 15.57 -0.02
N VAL A 360 1.73 14.93 0.33
CA VAL A 360 2.75 15.52 1.21
C VAL A 360 3.33 16.78 0.55
N LEU A 361 3.67 16.71 -0.73
CA LEU A 361 4.13 17.88 -1.49
C LEU A 361 3.08 18.99 -1.54
N ALA A 362 1.82 18.67 -1.88
CA ALA A 362 0.76 19.67 -1.99
C ALA A 362 0.39 20.30 -0.64
N ASN A 363 0.30 19.50 0.42
CA ASN A 363 -0.09 19.97 1.75
C ASN A 363 1.05 20.70 2.49
N PHE A 364 2.30 20.27 2.31
CA PHE A 364 3.40 20.70 3.18
C PHE A 364 4.65 21.15 2.42
N GLY A 365 4.59 21.27 1.10
CA GLY A 365 5.70 21.75 0.29
C GLY A 365 7.00 20.96 0.46
N VAL A 366 8.12 21.64 0.23
CA VAL A 366 9.46 21.05 0.35
C VAL A 366 9.77 20.68 1.80
N TYR A 367 9.35 21.48 2.80
CA TYR A 367 9.72 21.21 4.20
C TYR A 367 9.11 19.88 4.68
N GLY A 368 7.81 19.67 4.42
CA GLY A 368 7.13 18.45 4.84
C GLY A 368 7.62 17.24 4.06
N PHE A 369 7.93 17.42 2.77
CA PHE A 369 8.52 16.37 1.95
C PHE A 369 9.87 15.90 2.51
N VAL A 370 10.77 16.81 2.87
CA VAL A 370 12.07 16.47 3.46
C VAL A 370 11.89 15.70 4.78
N LEU A 371 10.99 16.17 5.66
CA LEU A 371 10.69 15.51 6.92
C LEU A 371 10.09 14.11 6.73
N PHE A 372 9.23 13.93 5.72
CA PHE A 372 8.59 12.66 5.40
C PHE A 372 9.55 11.64 4.75
N ILE A 373 10.43 12.08 3.86
CA ILE A 373 11.38 11.20 3.17
C ILE A 373 12.55 10.78 4.07
N ARG A 374 12.96 11.62 5.02
CA ARG A 374 14.07 11.35 5.94
C ARG A 374 13.99 9.97 6.63
N PRO A 375 12.87 9.56 7.27
CA PRO A 375 12.78 8.22 7.86
C PRO A 375 12.94 7.09 6.84
N LEU A 376 12.41 7.25 5.62
CA LEU A 376 12.56 6.26 4.54
C LEU A 376 14.03 6.08 4.14
N VAL A 377 14.80 7.18 4.08
CA VAL A 377 16.24 7.14 3.83
C VAL A 377 16.99 6.41 4.95
N VAL A 378 16.60 6.62 6.20
CA VAL A 378 17.20 5.91 7.34
C VAL A 378 16.90 4.41 7.26
N ILE A 379 15.66 4.04 6.95
CA ILE A 379 15.25 2.65 6.73
C ILE A 379 16.06 2.01 5.59
N TRP A 380 16.19 2.71 4.45
CA TRP A 380 16.99 2.26 3.31
C TRP A 380 18.43 1.97 3.72
N LYS A 381 19.11 2.94 4.36
CA LYS A 381 20.51 2.82 4.78
C LYS A 381 20.73 1.63 5.72
N ARG A 382 19.76 1.28 6.57
CA ARG A 382 19.81 0.12 7.47
C ARG A 382 19.63 -1.21 6.74
N ASN A 383 18.75 -1.26 5.75
CA ASN A 383 18.38 -2.50 5.08
C ASN A 383 19.17 -2.79 3.80
N LYS A 384 19.93 -1.83 3.26
CA LYS A 384 20.62 -1.94 1.96
C LYS A 384 21.47 -3.21 1.79
N LYS A 385 22.15 -3.68 2.85
CA LYS A 385 22.95 -4.92 2.81
C LYS A 385 22.07 -6.16 2.61
N ILE A 386 20.94 -6.24 3.31
CA ILE A 386 19.98 -7.36 3.21
C ILE A 386 19.26 -7.33 1.86
N VAL A 387 18.92 -6.13 1.37
CA VAL A 387 18.34 -5.94 0.03
C VAL A 387 19.32 -6.43 -1.05
N ALA A 388 20.63 -6.19 -0.89
CA ALA A 388 21.62 -6.69 -1.84
C ALA A 388 21.74 -8.23 -1.84
N SER A 389 21.54 -8.89 -0.70
CA SER A 389 21.76 -10.32 -0.53
C SER A 389 20.52 -11.18 -0.79
N ILE A 390 19.33 -10.76 -0.37
CA ILE A 390 18.10 -11.56 -0.43
C ILE A 390 17.10 -10.93 -1.40
N ARG A 391 16.95 -11.52 -2.60
CA ARG A 391 16.08 -10.99 -3.67
C ARG A 391 14.63 -10.84 -3.25
N SER A 392 14.05 -11.84 -2.57
CA SER A 392 12.65 -11.79 -2.12
C SER A 392 12.41 -10.72 -1.06
N PHE A 393 13.38 -10.48 -0.17
CA PHE A 393 13.32 -9.37 0.79
C PHE A 393 13.40 -8.01 0.10
N ALA A 394 14.27 -7.90 -0.92
CA ALA A 394 14.42 -6.70 -1.72
C ALA A 394 13.14 -6.35 -2.50
N LEU A 395 12.43 -7.36 -3.03
CA LEU A 395 11.11 -7.18 -3.65
C LEU A 395 10.07 -6.69 -2.64
N LEU A 396 10.00 -7.29 -1.45
CA LEU A 396 9.10 -6.84 -0.39
C LEU A 396 9.41 -5.40 0.06
N PHE A 397 10.69 -5.04 0.15
CA PHE A 397 11.12 -3.68 0.44
C PHE A 397 10.73 -2.70 -0.68
N SER A 398 10.89 -3.11 -1.94
CA SER A 398 10.54 -2.28 -3.09
C SER A 398 9.03 -2.05 -3.16
N PHE A 399 8.23 -3.09 -2.87
CA PHE A 399 6.79 -2.96 -2.73
C PHE A 399 6.40 -1.96 -1.64
N PHE A 400 7.06 -1.99 -0.47
CA PHE A 400 6.84 -0.99 0.56
C PHE A 400 7.05 0.44 0.04
N ILE A 401 8.16 0.69 -0.67
CA ILE A 401 8.42 2.02 -1.24
C ILE A 401 7.35 2.41 -2.26
N VAL A 402 6.96 1.49 -3.14
CA VAL A 402 5.89 1.74 -4.11
C VAL A 402 4.57 2.05 -3.40
N GLN A 403 4.24 1.38 -2.30
CA GLN A 403 3.05 1.67 -1.50
C GLN A 403 3.10 3.06 -0.86
N VAL A 404 4.26 3.50 -0.38
CA VAL A 404 4.42 4.88 0.12
C VAL A 404 4.19 5.91 -0.99
N VAL A 405 4.59 5.58 -2.22
CA VAL A 405 4.41 6.46 -3.38
C VAL A 405 2.97 6.44 -3.90
N GLN A 406 2.28 5.29 -3.88
CA GLN A 406 1.02 5.06 -4.60
C GLN A 406 -0.22 4.95 -3.70
N SER A 407 -0.07 4.70 -2.40
CA SER A 407 -1.22 4.65 -1.50
C SER A 407 -1.88 6.02 -1.45
N GLY A 408 -3.21 6.06 -1.49
CA GLY A 408 -3.93 7.31 -1.27
C GLY A 408 -4.16 7.55 0.23
N ASN A 409 -4.48 6.51 0.97
CA ASN A 409 -5.01 6.69 2.31
C ASN A 409 -3.92 6.54 3.39
N TRP A 410 -3.81 7.54 4.26
CA TRP A 410 -3.01 7.47 5.49
C TRP A 410 -3.45 6.36 6.43
N ALA A 411 -4.65 5.81 6.30
CA ALA A 411 -5.11 4.66 7.06
C ALA A 411 -4.66 3.30 6.48
N TYR A 412 -3.94 3.24 5.35
CA TYR A 412 -3.61 1.95 4.72
C TYR A 412 -2.63 1.10 5.56
N MET A 413 -3.12 0.00 6.13
CA MET A 413 -2.44 -0.73 7.22
C MET A 413 -1.16 -1.44 6.78
N HIS A 414 -1.13 -1.98 5.56
CA HIS A 414 0.05 -2.69 5.02
C HIS A 414 1.26 -1.78 4.93
N MET A 415 1.06 -0.52 4.55
CA MET A 415 2.13 0.47 4.49
C MET A 415 2.76 0.69 5.87
N TRP A 416 1.94 0.87 6.91
CA TRP A 416 2.43 1.10 8.28
C TRP A 416 3.03 -0.14 8.92
N PHE A 417 2.44 -1.31 8.67
CA PHE A 417 3.03 -2.57 9.08
C PHE A 417 4.43 -2.74 8.47
N LEU A 418 4.59 -2.52 7.17
CA LEU A 418 5.88 -2.61 6.49
C LEU A 418 6.86 -1.54 6.97
N PHE A 419 6.39 -0.31 7.20
CA PHE A 419 7.21 0.75 7.78
C PHE A 419 7.78 0.32 9.13
N ALA A 420 6.95 -0.19 10.03
CA ALA A 420 7.38 -0.70 11.33
C ALA A 420 8.35 -1.89 11.15
N PHE A 421 8.02 -2.85 10.30
CA PHE A 421 8.82 -4.05 10.02
C PHE A 421 10.24 -3.75 9.51
N PHE A 422 10.40 -2.74 8.66
CA PHE A 422 11.71 -2.32 8.13
C PHE A 422 12.43 -1.30 9.04
N SER A 423 11.73 -0.68 9.99
CA SER A 423 12.31 0.31 10.91
C SER A 423 13.16 -0.29 12.02
N ILE A 424 12.91 -1.55 12.40
CA ILE A 424 13.63 -2.26 13.44
C ILE A 424 15.09 -2.49 13.00
N LYS A 425 16.04 -2.14 13.88
CA LYS A 425 17.45 -2.42 13.65
C LYS A 425 17.66 -3.93 13.74
N ARG A 426 18.15 -4.53 12.67
CA ARG A 426 18.49 -5.95 12.62
C ARG A 426 19.99 -6.12 12.91
N SER A 427 20.36 -7.12 13.71
CA SER A 427 21.78 -7.46 13.90
C SER A 427 22.38 -7.90 12.56
N GLU A 428 23.64 -7.55 12.31
CA GLU A 428 24.35 -7.93 11.08
C GLU A 428 24.69 -9.43 11.03
N SER A 429 24.37 -10.20 12.08
CA SER A 429 24.58 -11.65 12.22
C SER A 429 23.61 -12.51 11.38
N TYR A 430 23.37 -12.11 10.14
CA TYR A 430 22.48 -12.79 9.19
C TYR A 430 23.24 -13.55 8.11
N SER A 431 24.39 -14.13 8.50
CA SER A 431 24.94 -15.31 7.83
C SER A 431 23.94 -16.48 7.81
N SER A 432 22.90 -16.46 8.65
CA SER A 432 21.80 -17.45 8.70
C SER A 432 20.64 -17.22 7.72
N PHE A 433 20.63 -16.11 6.95
CA PHE A 433 19.64 -15.89 5.88
C PHE A 433 20.14 -16.31 4.49
N ALA A 434 21.46 -16.31 4.29
CA ALA A 434 22.04 -17.16 3.28
C ALA A 434 21.82 -18.58 3.80
N GLY A 435 20.85 -19.32 3.25
CA GLY A 435 20.70 -20.74 3.58
C GLY A 435 22.05 -21.46 3.50
N PRO A 436 22.21 -22.64 4.12
CA PRO A 436 23.48 -23.34 4.18
C PRO A 436 24.12 -23.34 2.79
N SER A 437 25.34 -22.80 2.73
CA SER A 437 26.19 -22.82 1.55
C SER A 437 26.13 -24.23 0.97
N LYS A 438 25.65 -24.37 -0.27
CA LYS A 438 25.68 -25.63 -1.03
C LYS A 438 27.11 -25.98 -1.48
N ASN A 439 28.07 -25.86 -0.57
CA ASN A 439 29.40 -26.42 -0.70
C ASN A 439 29.54 -27.37 0.49
N GLY A 440 29.07 -28.59 0.27
CA GLY A 440 29.15 -29.75 1.15
C GLY A 440 28.91 -30.96 0.26
#